data_AF-A0A0L6JX47-F1
#
_entry.id   AF-A0A0L6JX47-F1
#
_cell.length_a   1.000
_cell.length_b   1.000
_cell.length_c   1.000
_cell.angle_alpha   90.00
_cell.angle_beta   90.00
_cell.angle_gamma   90.00
#
_symmetry.space_group_name_H-M   'P 1'
#
loop_
_entity.id
_entity.type
_entity.pdbx_description
1 polymer ?
#
loop_
_entity_poly.entity_id
_entity_poly.type
_entity_poly.pdbx_seq_one_letter_code
_entity_poly.pdbx_strand_id
1 'polypeptide(L)'
;MAEKNWKNISLKGKLESYCNGFGQPVPININELLKGKTTFEENASPYEKYLVGISFDIVVHNKDLSKEIIVGSIHGKYYDIEKCEKDDADIDEAFNDIDQYTFDIYNLPSDLEGDEVSIISDNIFSIDSLYIEPEYRNNRYGTCAMLLLPNALETQFNRNVGYLITEPRPIYDPQKEDKNSNGECVFLEKKLIRFWEALGFKNKDSLFYFNADYDMQKVYLSNKNIK
;
A
#
# COMPACT_ATOMS: atom_id res chain seq x y z
N MET A 1 -4.93 -32.25 12.23
CA MET A 1 -4.33 -31.00 11.68
C MET A 1 -3.75 -30.24 12.87
N ALA A 2 -2.44 -29.97 12.88
CA ALA A 2 -1.84 -29.23 13.99
C ALA A 2 -2.45 -27.82 14.06
N GLU A 3 -2.97 -27.43 15.24
CA GLU A 3 -3.38 -26.06 15.53
C GLU A 3 -2.18 -25.14 15.27
N LYS A 4 -2.18 -24.53 14.09
CA LYS A 4 -1.15 -23.59 13.64
C LYS A 4 -1.33 -22.31 14.47
N ASN A 5 -0.63 -22.24 15.59
CA ASN A 5 -0.70 -21.21 16.62
C ASN A 5 0.03 -19.91 16.19
N TRP A 6 -0.33 -19.38 15.00
CA TRP A 6 0.17 -18.12 14.46
C TRP A 6 -0.57 -16.98 15.15
N LYS A 7 0.15 -16.20 15.96
CA LYS A 7 -0.47 -15.17 16.82
C LYS A 7 0.04 -13.76 16.58
N ASN A 8 1.22 -13.64 15.97
CA ASN A 8 1.86 -12.36 15.75
C ASN A 8 2.03 -12.14 14.24
N ILE A 9 1.93 -10.88 13.80
CA ILE A 9 2.06 -10.48 12.41
C ILE A 9 3.00 -9.28 12.32
N SER A 10 3.83 -9.25 11.29
CA SER A 10 4.74 -8.15 10.99
C SER A 10 4.80 -7.92 9.49
N LEU A 11 5.22 -6.74 9.08
CA LEU A 11 5.54 -6.43 7.69
C LEU A 11 7.06 -6.37 7.52
N LYS A 12 7.58 -6.98 6.45
CA LYS A 12 9.00 -6.85 6.07
C LYS A 12 9.09 -6.09 4.75
N GLY A 13 9.53 -4.85 4.81
CA GLY A 13 9.57 -3.95 3.66
C GLY A 13 10.78 -4.16 2.75
N LYS A 14 10.60 -3.88 1.46
CA LYS A 14 11.64 -3.76 0.44
C LYS A 14 11.37 -2.53 -0.42
N LEU A 15 12.42 -1.83 -0.83
CA LEU A 15 12.34 -0.78 -1.85
C LEU A 15 12.50 -1.41 -3.22
N GLU A 16 11.74 -0.91 -4.18
CA GLU A 16 11.74 -1.37 -5.57
C GLU A 16 12.07 -0.18 -6.48
N SER A 17 12.99 -0.40 -7.44
CA SER A 17 13.31 0.60 -8.47
C SER A 17 12.16 0.76 -9.45
N TYR A 18 12.03 1.98 -9.96
CA TYR A 18 11.03 2.39 -10.93
C TYR A 18 11.46 2.15 -12.40
N CYS A 19 12.71 1.75 -12.65
CA CYS A 19 13.23 1.51 -13.99
C CYS A 19 12.73 0.18 -14.59
N ASN A 20 12.02 0.28 -15.72
CA ASN A 20 11.50 -0.75 -16.62
C ASN A 20 10.15 -1.34 -16.24
N GLY A 21 9.10 -0.81 -16.88
CA GLY A 21 7.69 -1.19 -16.74
C GLY A 21 7.46 -2.63 -16.30
N PHE A 22 6.83 -2.79 -15.13
CA PHE A 22 6.25 -4.02 -14.58
C PHE A 22 7.09 -5.31 -14.70
N GLY A 23 8.43 -5.22 -14.72
CA GLY A 23 9.27 -6.36 -15.08
C GLY A 23 10.67 -6.33 -14.47
N GLN A 24 10.73 -6.65 -13.18
CA GLN A 24 11.90 -7.02 -12.35
C GLN A 24 12.49 -5.91 -11.46
N PRO A 25 12.61 -6.17 -10.14
CA PRO A 25 13.19 -5.23 -9.20
C PRO A 25 14.71 -5.09 -9.39
N VAL A 26 15.20 -3.86 -9.55
CA VAL A 26 16.62 -3.52 -9.47
C VAL A 26 17.01 -3.36 -7.99
N PRO A 27 18.09 -3.99 -7.50
CA PRO A 27 18.51 -3.86 -6.11
C PRO A 27 18.93 -2.42 -5.77
N ILE A 28 18.38 -1.87 -4.68
CA ILE A 28 18.71 -0.53 -4.17
C ILE A 28 19.77 -0.63 -3.06
N ASN A 29 20.78 0.24 -3.12
CA ASN A 29 21.78 0.36 -2.07
C ASN A 29 21.27 1.22 -0.89
N ILE A 30 20.90 0.54 0.20
CA ILE A 30 20.35 1.14 1.43
C ILE A 30 21.27 2.23 2.01
N ASN A 31 22.59 2.09 1.91
CA ASN A 31 23.53 3.05 2.49
C ASN A 31 23.60 4.38 1.72
N GLU A 32 23.21 4.38 0.45
CA GLU A 32 23.20 5.58 -0.40
C GLU A 32 21.85 6.29 -0.27
N LEU A 33 20.75 5.53 -0.22
CA LEU A 33 19.41 6.04 0.07
C LEU A 33 19.35 6.75 1.43
N LEU A 34 19.88 6.14 2.49
CA LEU A 34 19.95 6.76 3.83
C LEU A 34 20.84 8.01 3.88
N LYS A 35 21.70 8.23 2.88
CA LYS A 35 22.56 9.42 2.73
C LYS A 35 21.99 10.45 1.74
N GLY A 36 20.77 10.25 1.25
CA GLY A 36 20.15 11.11 0.25
C GLY A 36 20.83 11.05 -1.13
N LYS A 37 21.70 10.07 -1.37
CA LYS A 37 22.32 9.83 -2.68
C LYS A 37 21.63 8.64 -3.31
N THR A 38 20.79 8.87 -4.28
CA THR A 38 20.30 7.79 -5.13
C THR A 38 21.26 7.66 -6.30
N THR A 39 22.25 6.79 -6.18
CA THR A 39 23.07 6.31 -7.30
C THR A 39 22.21 5.38 -8.13
N PHE A 40 21.42 6.00 -8.99
CA PHE A 40 20.81 5.30 -10.08
C PHE A 40 21.79 5.29 -11.26
N GLU A 41 21.81 4.21 -12.04
CA GLU A 41 22.50 4.15 -13.33
C GLU A 41 22.06 5.34 -14.22
N GLU A 42 22.87 5.71 -15.22
CA GLU A 42 22.73 6.91 -16.10
C GLU A 42 21.36 7.09 -16.81
N ASN A 43 20.37 6.22 -16.59
CA ASN A 43 19.04 6.24 -17.20
C ASN A 43 17.86 6.46 -16.22
N ALA A 44 18.09 6.64 -14.92
CA ALA A 44 16.97 6.90 -14.01
C ALA A 44 16.42 8.31 -14.12
N SER A 45 15.10 8.41 -14.09
CA SER A 45 14.40 9.69 -14.08
C SER A 45 14.83 10.52 -12.87
N PRO A 46 15.10 11.83 -13.02
CA PRO A 46 15.38 12.72 -11.89
C PRO A 46 14.25 12.77 -10.85
N TYR A 47 13.06 12.25 -11.20
CA TYR A 47 11.87 12.20 -10.36
C TYR A 47 11.74 10.92 -9.52
N GLU A 48 12.62 9.92 -9.68
CA GLU A 48 12.65 8.71 -8.83
C GLU A 48 12.92 9.02 -7.35
N LYS A 49 13.46 10.22 -7.04
CA LYS A 49 13.63 10.68 -5.65
C LYS A 49 12.32 11.08 -4.96
N TYR A 50 11.24 11.27 -5.73
CA TYR A 50 9.91 11.65 -5.26
C TYR A 50 8.87 10.54 -5.42
N LEU A 51 9.14 9.55 -6.27
CA LEU A 51 8.29 8.37 -6.44
C LEU A 51 9.10 7.09 -6.26
N VAL A 52 8.71 6.27 -5.29
CA VAL A 52 9.39 5.00 -5.02
C VAL A 52 8.41 3.84 -4.86
N GLY A 53 8.74 2.70 -5.47
CA GLY A 53 8.03 1.45 -5.25
C GLY A 53 8.39 0.86 -3.88
N ILE A 54 7.40 0.44 -3.11
CA ILE A 54 7.60 -0.23 -1.83
C ILE A 54 6.75 -1.49 -1.79
N SER A 55 7.37 -2.61 -1.46
CA SER A 55 6.67 -3.86 -1.19
C SER A 55 6.88 -4.31 0.25
N PHE A 56 5.90 -5.03 0.79
CA PHE A 56 5.97 -5.65 2.11
C PHE A 56 5.58 -7.11 2.02
N ASP A 57 6.43 -7.99 2.53
CA ASP A 57 6.00 -9.36 2.84
C ASP A 57 5.15 -9.33 4.12
N ILE A 58 3.98 -9.97 4.09
CA ILE A 58 3.13 -10.17 5.26
C ILE A 58 3.60 -11.44 5.96
N VAL A 59 4.22 -11.29 7.12
CA VAL A 59 4.86 -12.38 7.85
C VAL A 59 4.09 -12.68 9.12
N VAL A 60 3.72 -13.95 9.33
CA VAL A 60 3.11 -14.40 10.58
C VAL A 60 4.07 -15.29 11.35
N HIS A 61 4.04 -15.13 12.67
CA HIS A 61 4.95 -15.80 13.58
C HIS A 61 4.19 -16.69 14.55
N ASN A 62 4.83 -17.80 14.92
CA ASN A 62 4.35 -18.60 16.02
C ASN A 62 4.42 -17.79 17.33
N LYS A 63 3.78 -18.30 18.38
CA LYS A 63 3.72 -17.63 19.69
C LYS A 63 5.10 -17.22 20.23
N ASP A 64 6.12 -18.03 19.97
CA ASP A 64 7.48 -17.84 20.50
C ASP A 64 8.42 -17.10 19.51
N LEU A 65 7.89 -16.57 18.40
CA LEU A 65 8.62 -15.83 17.35
C LEU A 65 9.80 -16.59 16.71
N SER A 66 9.87 -17.90 16.89
CA SER A 66 10.97 -18.75 16.40
C SER A 66 10.74 -19.29 14.99
N LYS A 67 9.50 -19.26 14.50
CA LYS A 67 9.13 -19.65 13.14
C LYS A 67 8.32 -18.56 12.50
N GLU A 68 8.67 -18.27 11.26
CA GLU A 68 7.97 -17.33 10.40
C GLU A 68 7.50 -18.02 9.12
N ILE A 69 6.36 -17.57 8.60
CA ILE A 69 5.89 -17.90 7.27
C ILE A 69 5.39 -16.62 6.60
N ILE A 70 5.64 -16.50 5.30
CA ILE A 70 5.04 -15.45 4.47
C ILE A 70 3.64 -15.92 4.09
N VAL A 71 2.64 -15.07 4.32
CA VAL A 71 1.22 -15.39 4.05
C VAL A 71 0.61 -14.53 2.96
N GLY A 72 1.36 -13.56 2.44
CA GLY A 72 0.89 -12.60 1.47
C GLY A 72 1.87 -11.46 1.28
N SER A 73 1.48 -10.47 0.49
CA SER A 73 2.27 -9.27 0.21
C SER A 73 1.41 -8.03 0.01
N ILE A 74 2.02 -6.88 0.19
CA ILE A 74 1.49 -5.57 -0.20
C ILE A 74 2.49 -4.98 -1.20
N HIS A 75 2.02 -4.44 -2.32
CA HIS A 75 2.83 -3.65 -3.22
C HIS A 75 2.15 -2.30 -3.44
N GLY A 76 2.96 -1.25 -3.51
CA GLY A 76 2.47 0.08 -3.69
C GLY A 76 3.55 1.08 -4.05
N LYS A 77 3.11 2.32 -4.24
CA LYS A 77 3.94 3.46 -4.63
C LYS A 77 3.83 4.55 -3.58
N TYR A 78 4.96 5.08 -3.17
CA TYR A 78 5.04 6.22 -2.27
C TYR A 78 5.36 7.49 -3.05
N TYR A 79 4.52 8.51 -2.87
CA TYR A 79 4.63 9.84 -3.46
C TYR A 79 5.08 10.82 -2.38
N ASP A 80 6.31 11.28 -2.49
CA ASP A 80 6.98 12.22 -1.58
C ASP A 80 6.69 13.66 -2.03
N ILE A 81 5.43 14.06 -1.93
CA ILE A 81 4.92 15.36 -2.37
C ILE A 81 5.62 16.49 -1.61
N GLU A 82 5.73 16.36 -0.30
CA GLU A 82 6.38 17.37 0.56
C GLU A 82 7.84 17.62 0.14
N LYS A 83 8.56 16.56 -0.25
CA LYS A 83 9.93 16.71 -0.75
C LYS A 83 9.97 17.33 -2.14
N CYS A 84 9.02 17.02 -3.00
CA CYS A 84 8.89 17.66 -4.31
C CYS A 84 8.73 19.18 -4.15
N GLU A 85 7.82 19.60 -3.28
CA GLU A 85 7.59 21.02 -2.95
C GLU A 85 8.82 21.68 -2.31
N LYS A 86 9.45 20.98 -1.35
CA LYS A 86 10.65 21.50 -0.68
C LYS A 86 11.83 21.72 -1.62
N ASP A 87 11.96 20.86 -2.64
CA ASP A 87 13.00 20.95 -3.65
C ASP A 87 12.63 21.96 -4.77
N ASP A 88 11.48 22.65 -4.68
CA ASP A 88 10.93 23.58 -5.69
C ASP A 88 10.81 22.91 -7.07
N ALA A 89 10.49 21.62 -7.08
CA ALA A 89 10.29 20.85 -8.29
C ALA A 89 8.83 20.92 -8.71
N ASP A 90 8.61 20.98 -10.02
CA ASP A 90 7.28 20.97 -10.60
C ASP A 90 6.63 19.59 -10.37
N ILE A 91 5.55 19.56 -9.58
CA ILE A 91 4.77 18.36 -9.26
C ILE A 91 4.21 17.73 -10.54
N ASP A 92 3.79 18.56 -11.49
CA ASP A 92 3.27 18.10 -12.76
C ASP A 92 4.37 17.41 -13.57
N GLU A 93 5.58 17.96 -13.63
CA GLU A 93 6.71 17.26 -14.27
C GLU A 93 7.15 16.02 -13.48
N ALA A 94 7.05 16.05 -12.15
CA ALA A 94 7.46 14.94 -11.31
C ALA A 94 6.55 13.71 -11.41
N PHE A 95 5.24 13.91 -11.64
CA PHE A 95 4.25 12.83 -11.59
C PHE A 95 3.36 12.70 -12.84
N ASN A 96 3.09 13.75 -13.63
CA ASN A 96 2.12 13.67 -14.75
C ASN A 96 2.64 12.89 -15.94
N ASP A 97 3.95 12.87 -16.13
CA ASP A 97 4.58 12.19 -17.26
C ASP A 97 4.58 10.65 -17.12
N ILE A 98 4.01 10.13 -16.03
CA ILE A 98 4.01 8.69 -15.72
C ILE A 98 2.83 7.97 -16.37
N ASP A 99 1.61 8.21 -15.88
CA ASP A 99 0.36 7.67 -16.42
C ASP A 99 -0.86 8.36 -15.78
N GLN A 100 -2.05 8.16 -16.38
CA GLN A 100 -3.33 8.70 -15.88
C GLN A 100 -3.64 8.22 -14.45
N TYR A 101 -3.25 7.00 -14.11
CA TYR A 101 -3.48 6.46 -12.76
C TYR A 101 -2.71 7.26 -11.72
N THR A 102 -1.44 7.56 -11.99
CA THR A 102 -0.57 8.38 -11.15
C THR A 102 -1.18 9.76 -10.98
N PHE A 103 -1.68 10.37 -12.07
CA PHE A 103 -2.43 11.63 -12.02
C PHE A 103 -3.64 11.58 -11.10
N ASP A 104 -4.51 10.59 -11.28
CA ASP A 104 -5.72 10.44 -10.48
C ASP A 104 -5.40 10.24 -8.99
N ILE A 105 -4.29 9.57 -8.67
CA ILE A 105 -3.83 9.32 -7.30
C ILE A 105 -3.36 10.61 -6.63
N TYR A 106 -2.45 11.38 -7.26
CA TYR A 106 -1.87 12.54 -6.59
C TYR A 106 -2.80 13.77 -6.61
N ASN A 107 -3.75 13.85 -7.55
CA ASN A 107 -4.75 14.92 -7.59
C ASN A 107 -5.92 14.70 -6.59
N LEU A 108 -6.13 13.45 -6.14
CA LEU A 108 -7.25 13.11 -5.26
C LEU A 108 -7.32 13.96 -3.98
N PRO A 109 -6.22 14.24 -3.24
CA PRO A 109 -6.26 15.10 -2.07
C PRO A 109 -6.80 16.50 -2.35
N SER A 110 -6.36 17.15 -3.43
CA SER A 110 -6.84 18.47 -3.85
C SER A 110 -8.35 18.47 -4.11
N ASP A 111 -8.86 17.40 -4.73
CA ASP A 111 -10.29 17.25 -4.96
C ASP A 111 -11.08 17.03 -3.64
N LEU A 112 -10.42 16.65 -2.54
CA LEU A 112 -11.02 16.40 -1.23
C LEU A 112 -11.00 17.62 -0.30
N GLU A 113 -10.30 18.71 -0.63
CA GLU A 113 -10.18 19.90 0.23
C GLU A 113 -11.51 20.59 0.56
N GLY A 114 -12.59 20.28 -0.17
CA GLY A 114 -13.96 20.73 0.13
C GLY A 114 -14.69 19.93 1.23
N ASP A 115 -14.17 18.75 1.61
CA ASP A 115 -14.82 17.78 2.50
C ASP A 115 -14.08 17.66 3.86
N GLU A 116 -13.80 18.78 4.55
CA GLU A 116 -13.30 18.85 5.95
C GLU A 116 -12.32 17.73 6.39
N VAL A 117 -11.13 17.65 5.78
CA VAL A 117 -10.06 16.79 6.31
C VAL A 117 -8.78 17.60 6.45
N SER A 118 -8.44 18.01 7.67
CA SER A 118 -7.08 18.46 7.97
C SER A 118 -6.15 17.26 7.86
N ILE A 119 -5.18 17.32 6.94
CA ILE A 119 -4.08 16.37 6.88
C ILE A 119 -2.80 16.97 7.45
N ILE A 120 -1.99 16.13 8.09
CA ILE A 120 -0.68 16.50 8.67
C ILE A 120 0.44 16.33 7.64
N SER A 121 0.28 15.39 6.70
CA SER A 121 1.24 15.09 5.65
C SER A 121 0.56 15.06 4.30
N ASP A 122 1.16 15.66 3.27
CA ASP A 122 0.61 15.61 1.91
C ASP A 122 1.02 14.33 1.17
N ASN A 123 2.01 13.61 1.68
CA ASN A 123 2.53 12.39 1.06
C ASN A 123 1.46 11.28 0.93
N ILE A 124 1.56 10.51 -0.16
CA ILE A 124 0.58 9.48 -0.51
C ILE A 124 1.26 8.12 -0.59
N PHE A 125 0.59 7.07 -0.12
CA PHE A 125 0.92 5.70 -0.47
C PHE A 125 -0.23 5.06 -1.25
N SER A 126 -0.01 4.83 -2.54
CA SER A 126 -0.94 4.07 -3.38
C SER A 126 -0.70 2.58 -3.21
N ILE A 127 -1.74 1.82 -2.95
CA ILE A 127 -1.72 0.37 -2.80
C ILE A 127 -2.16 -0.24 -4.12
N ASP A 128 -1.18 -0.69 -4.89
CA ASP A 128 -1.39 -1.35 -6.18
C ASP A 128 -1.91 -2.77 -5.99
N SER A 129 -1.44 -3.47 -4.95
CA SER A 129 -1.94 -4.80 -4.61
C SER A 129 -1.84 -5.14 -3.13
N LEU A 130 -2.86 -5.84 -2.65
CA LEU A 130 -2.86 -6.57 -1.38
C LEU A 130 -3.22 -8.02 -1.68
N TYR A 131 -2.26 -8.92 -1.51
CA TYR A 131 -2.42 -10.34 -1.78
C TYR A 131 -2.28 -11.15 -0.49
N ILE A 132 -3.19 -12.11 -0.29
CA ILE A 132 -3.11 -13.11 0.77
C ILE A 132 -3.26 -14.47 0.11
N GLU A 133 -2.35 -15.39 0.41
CA GLU A 133 -2.39 -16.73 -0.14
C GLU A 133 -3.73 -17.42 0.19
N PRO A 134 -4.34 -18.17 -0.75
CA PRO A 134 -5.67 -18.74 -0.60
C PRO A 134 -5.88 -19.49 0.73
N GLU A 135 -4.89 -20.30 1.13
CA GLU A 135 -4.92 -21.09 2.37
C GLU A 135 -4.89 -20.26 3.66
N TYR A 136 -4.51 -18.98 3.59
CA TYR A 136 -4.42 -18.07 4.73
C TYR A 136 -5.54 -17.01 4.73
N ARG A 137 -6.39 -16.94 3.69
CA ARG A 137 -7.53 -16.01 3.63
C ARG A 137 -8.55 -16.27 4.74
N ASN A 138 -9.35 -15.25 5.05
CA ASN A 138 -10.33 -15.23 6.15
C ASN A 138 -9.75 -15.33 7.58
N ASN A 139 -8.42 -15.28 7.76
CA ASN A 139 -7.75 -15.24 9.07
C ASN A 139 -7.37 -13.82 9.52
N ARG A 140 -7.96 -12.78 8.91
CA ARG A 140 -7.72 -11.35 9.21
C ARG A 140 -6.29 -10.85 8.96
N TYR A 141 -5.39 -11.64 8.36
CA TYR A 141 -4.03 -11.19 8.06
C TYR A 141 -3.98 -9.93 7.19
N GLY A 142 -4.83 -9.83 6.15
CA GLY A 142 -4.93 -8.62 5.34
C GLY A 142 -5.36 -7.39 6.15
N THR A 143 -6.33 -7.55 7.06
CA THR A 143 -6.75 -6.47 7.97
C THR A 143 -5.59 -6.04 8.87
N CYS A 144 -4.92 -6.99 9.52
CA CYS A 144 -3.80 -6.67 10.40
C CYS A 144 -2.63 -6.03 9.65
N ALA A 145 -2.33 -6.49 8.44
CA ALA A 145 -1.31 -5.91 7.58
C ALA A 145 -1.62 -4.45 7.27
N MET A 146 -2.87 -4.15 6.89
CA MET A 146 -3.30 -2.77 6.62
C MET A 146 -3.23 -1.85 7.84
N LEU A 147 -3.59 -2.36 9.02
CA LEU A 147 -3.47 -1.61 10.28
C LEU A 147 -2.02 -1.30 10.65
N LEU A 148 -1.07 -2.15 10.24
CA LEU A 148 0.37 -1.96 10.49
C LEU A 148 1.06 -1.09 9.43
N LEU A 149 0.45 -0.92 8.27
CA LEU A 149 1.10 -0.34 7.09
C LEU A 149 1.65 1.08 7.33
N PRO A 150 0.90 2.06 7.89
CA PRO A 150 1.43 3.40 8.13
C PRO A 150 2.68 3.39 9.03
N ASN A 151 2.62 2.64 10.13
CA ASN A 151 3.75 2.51 11.05
C ASN A 151 4.94 1.79 10.38
N ALA A 152 4.69 0.81 9.52
CA ALA A 152 5.76 0.14 8.78
C ALA A 152 6.45 1.05 7.76
N LEU A 153 5.68 1.91 7.07
CA LEU A 153 6.23 2.95 6.18
C LEU A 153 7.12 3.93 6.95
N GLU A 154 6.63 4.42 8.09
CA GLU A 154 7.38 5.34 8.94
C GLU A 154 8.64 4.70 9.52
N THR A 155 8.52 3.54 10.16
CA THR A 155 9.64 2.93 10.91
C THR A 155 10.69 2.26 10.04
N GLN A 156 10.33 1.71 8.88
CA GLN A 156 11.29 1.00 8.02
C GLN A 156 11.91 1.90 6.96
N PHE A 157 11.20 2.95 6.54
CA PHE A 157 11.62 3.79 5.41
C PHE A 157 11.65 5.29 5.73
N ASN A 158 11.32 5.69 6.96
CA ASN A 158 11.19 7.10 7.34
C ASN A 158 10.23 7.86 6.42
N ARG A 159 9.11 7.20 6.07
CA ARG A 159 8.07 7.72 5.18
C ARG A 159 6.79 7.94 5.96
N ASN A 160 6.47 9.20 6.25
CA ASN A 160 5.16 9.57 6.77
C ASN A 160 4.16 9.61 5.61
N VAL A 161 2.91 9.22 5.87
CA VAL A 161 1.86 9.18 4.84
C VAL A 161 0.63 9.87 5.39
N GLY A 162 0.03 10.77 4.60
CA GLY A 162 -1.26 11.37 4.91
C GLY A 162 -2.42 10.63 4.30
N TYR A 163 -2.24 10.07 3.09
CA TYR A 163 -3.28 9.27 2.43
C TYR A 163 -2.78 7.89 2.01
N LEU A 164 -3.59 6.89 2.35
CA LEU A 164 -3.55 5.59 1.69
C LEU A 164 -4.62 5.60 0.60
N ILE A 165 -4.23 5.30 -0.64
CA ILE A 165 -5.16 5.25 -1.77
C ILE A 165 -5.06 3.89 -2.44
N THR A 166 -6.15 3.34 -2.96
CA THR A 166 -6.14 2.09 -3.71
C THR A 166 -7.26 2.08 -4.75
N GLU A 167 -7.02 1.42 -5.88
CA GLU A 167 -8.07 1.03 -6.81
C GLU A 167 -8.37 -0.46 -6.58
N PRO A 168 -9.43 -0.82 -5.85
CA PRO A 168 -9.63 -2.19 -5.42
C PRO A 168 -10.03 -3.10 -6.59
N ARG A 169 -9.10 -3.93 -7.04
CA ARG A 169 -9.34 -4.97 -8.05
C ARG A 169 -9.09 -6.36 -7.46
N PRO A 170 -10.00 -7.34 -7.66
CA PRO A 170 -9.75 -8.72 -7.23
C PRO A 170 -8.52 -9.32 -7.90
N ILE A 171 -7.64 -9.93 -7.09
CA ILE A 171 -6.43 -10.62 -7.56
C ILE A 171 -6.62 -12.12 -7.36
N TYR A 172 -6.19 -12.90 -8.35
CA TYR A 172 -6.31 -14.36 -8.37
C TYR A 172 -4.94 -14.99 -8.60
N ASP A 173 -4.67 -16.09 -7.91
CA ASP A 173 -3.54 -16.96 -8.24
C ASP A 173 -4.01 -18.07 -9.21
N PRO A 174 -3.68 -17.99 -10.51
CA PRO A 174 -4.14 -18.99 -11.48
C PRO A 174 -3.50 -20.37 -11.28
N GLN A 175 -2.47 -20.51 -10.44
CA GLN A 175 -1.85 -21.79 -10.11
C GLN A 175 -2.54 -22.50 -8.95
N LYS A 176 -3.24 -21.74 -8.08
CA LYS A 176 -3.88 -22.25 -6.86
C LYS A 176 -5.41 -22.16 -6.89
N GLU A 177 -5.96 -21.34 -7.78
CA GLU A 177 -7.38 -21.04 -7.88
C GLU A 177 -7.85 -21.20 -9.33
N ASP A 178 -8.98 -21.88 -9.52
CA ASP A 178 -9.62 -21.96 -10.82
C ASP A 178 -10.10 -20.56 -11.24
N LYS A 179 -9.97 -20.22 -12.53
CA LYS A 179 -10.50 -18.95 -13.05
C LYS A 179 -12.01 -18.92 -12.82
N ASN A 180 -12.43 -17.97 -12.01
CA ASN A 180 -13.82 -17.76 -11.66
C ASN A 180 -14.71 -17.52 -12.87
N SER A 181 -15.91 -18.07 -12.81
CA SER A 181 -17.00 -17.78 -13.73
C SER A 181 -17.52 -16.35 -13.52
N ASN A 182 -18.16 -15.74 -14.54
CA ASN A 182 -18.61 -14.34 -14.48
C ASN A 182 -19.47 -13.97 -13.25
N GLY A 183 -20.21 -14.93 -12.67
CA GLY A 183 -21.03 -14.70 -11.47
C GLY A 183 -20.24 -14.60 -10.16
N GLU A 184 -19.07 -15.24 -10.08
CA GLU A 184 -18.19 -15.22 -8.90
C GLU A 184 -17.39 -13.90 -8.81
N CYS A 185 -17.15 -13.25 -9.96
CA CYS A 185 -16.45 -11.96 -10.03
C CYS A 185 -17.19 -10.86 -9.24
N VAL A 186 -18.51 -10.73 -9.44
CA VAL A 186 -19.36 -9.75 -8.74
C VAL A 186 -19.40 -9.99 -7.24
N PHE A 187 -19.37 -11.24 -6.80
CA PHE A 187 -19.34 -11.57 -5.37
C PHE A 187 -18.03 -11.14 -4.72
N LEU A 188 -16.91 -11.34 -5.41
CA LEU A 188 -15.59 -11.00 -4.89
C LEU A 188 -15.31 -9.51 -4.88
N GLU A 189 -15.79 -8.77 -5.88
CA GLU A 189 -15.79 -7.31 -5.87
C GLU A 189 -16.54 -6.77 -4.64
N LYS A 190 -17.74 -7.29 -4.38
CA LYS A 190 -18.50 -6.90 -3.16
C LYS A 190 -17.77 -7.26 -1.87
N LYS A 191 -17.07 -8.40 -1.84
CA LYS A 191 -16.27 -8.79 -0.67
C LYS A 191 -15.06 -7.86 -0.47
N LEU A 192 -14.42 -7.46 -1.56
CA LEU A 192 -13.28 -6.54 -1.56
C LEU A 192 -13.69 -5.13 -1.13
N ILE A 193 -14.78 -4.59 -1.67
CA ILE A 193 -15.36 -3.29 -1.26
C ILE A 193 -15.64 -3.30 0.25
N ARG A 194 -16.34 -4.32 0.74
CA ARG A 194 -16.64 -4.46 2.18
C ARG A 194 -15.39 -4.56 3.05
N PHE A 195 -14.30 -5.12 2.52
CA PHE A 195 -13.03 -5.20 3.25
C PHE A 195 -12.42 -3.80 3.45
N TRP A 196 -12.35 -2.99 2.39
CA TRP A 196 -11.82 -1.63 2.46
C TRP A 196 -12.70 -0.69 3.29
N GLU A 197 -14.02 -0.74 3.09
CA GLU A 197 -14.98 0.05 3.90
C GLU A 197 -14.88 -0.31 5.39
N ALA A 198 -14.69 -1.59 5.72
CA ALA A 198 -14.53 -2.01 7.12
C ALA A 198 -13.27 -1.41 7.77
N LEU A 199 -12.20 -1.19 7.00
CA LEU A 199 -10.99 -0.49 7.44
C LEU A 199 -11.16 1.04 7.51
N GLY A 200 -12.30 1.57 7.07
CA GLY A 200 -12.60 3.00 7.09
C GLY A 200 -12.26 3.74 5.80
N PHE A 201 -11.89 3.03 4.74
CA PHE A 201 -11.69 3.67 3.44
C PHE A 201 -13.02 4.21 2.92
N LYS A 202 -12.98 5.41 2.36
CA LYS A 202 -14.09 6.05 1.65
C LYS A 202 -13.86 5.89 0.15
N ASN A 203 -14.96 5.85 -0.61
CA ASN A 203 -14.91 5.75 -2.06
C ASN A 203 -15.11 7.14 -2.69
N LYS A 204 -14.34 7.42 -3.74
CA LYS A 204 -14.53 8.53 -4.68
C LYS A 204 -14.22 8.01 -6.07
N ASP A 205 -15.24 7.96 -6.92
CA ASP A 205 -15.20 7.31 -8.23
C ASP A 205 -14.67 5.86 -8.17
N SER A 206 -13.60 5.51 -8.89
CA SER A 206 -12.98 4.19 -8.85
C SER A 206 -12.02 3.99 -7.68
N LEU A 207 -11.65 5.06 -6.98
CA LEU A 207 -10.62 5.05 -5.94
C LEU A 207 -11.22 4.90 -4.54
N PHE A 208 -10.45 4.26 -3.68
CA PHE A 208 -10.68 4.17 -2.24
C PHE A 208 -9.56 4.88 -1.54
N TYR A 209 -9.89 5.76 -0.59
CA TYR A 209 -8.91 6.53 0.16
C TYR A 209 -9.15 6.46 1.67
N PHE A 210 -8.06 6.57 2.43
CA PHE A 210 -8.06 6.66 3.88
C PHE A 210 -7.08 7.74 4.32
N ASN A 211 -7.55 8.69 5.14
CA ASN A 211 -6.65 9.62 5.81
C ASN A 211 -5.90 8.88 6.93
N ALA A 212 -4.59 8.74 6.76
CA ALA A 212 -3.68 8.04 7.66
C ALA A 212 -3.40 8.76 8.98
N ASP A 213 -3.78 10.04 9.13
CA ASP A 213 -3.79 10.73 10.42
C ASP A 213 -4.87 10.17 11.36
N TYR A 214 -5.87 9.49 10.81
CA TYR A 214 -6.83 8.76 11.62
C TYR A 214 -6.27 7.41 12.07
N ASP A 215 -6.56 7.07 13.33
CA ASP A 215 -6.25 5.77 13.89
C ASP A 215 -7.15 4.70 13.25
N MET A 216 -6.63 4.04 12.20
CA MET A 216 -7.34 3.01 11.45
C MET A 216 -7.83 1.87 12.38
N GLN A 217 -7.11 1.57 13.46
CA GLN A 217 -7.53 0.55 14.41
C GLN A 217 -8.78 0.99 15.18
N LYS A 218 -8.84 2.24 15.64
CA LYS A 218 -10.05 2.79 16.28
C LYS A 218 -11.25 2.79 15.32
N VAL A 219 -11.05 3.22 14.07
CA VAL A 219 -12.11 3.23 13.04
C VAL A 219 -12.62 1.82 12.75
N TYR A 220 -11.72 0.86 12.60
CA TYR A 220 -12.10 -0.54 12.39
C TYR A 220 -12.91 -1.11 13.55
N LEU A 221 -12.53 -0.79 14.78
CA LEU A 221 -13.23 -1.25 15.99
C LEU A 221 -14.61 -0.58 16.13
N SER A 222 -14.75 0.71 15.81
CA SER A 222 -16.06 1.39 15.83
C SER A 222 -17.02 0.79 14.80
N ASN A 223 -16.55 0.51 13.58
CA ASN A 223 -17.37 -0.06 12.51
C ASN A 223 -17.88 -1.48 12.83
N LYS A 224 -17.18 -2.21 13.70
CA LYS A 224 -17.63 -3.53 14.16
C LYS A 224 -18.74 -3.49 15.21
N ASN A 225 -18.80 -2.44 16.01
CA ASN A 225 -19.78 -2.31 17.09
C ASN A 225 -21.15 -1.81 16.59
N ILE A 226 -21.29 -1.53 15.30
CA ILE A 226 -22.52 -1.02 14.66
C ILE A 226 -23.31 -2.16 13.96
N LYS A 227 -22.87 -3.43 14.07
CA LYS A 227 -23.52 -4.58 13.42
C LYS A 227 -24.13 -5.57 14.41
#